data_AF-U2FSQ2-F1
#
_entry.id   AF-U2FSQ2-F1
#
_cell.length_a   1.000
_cell.length_b   1.000
_cell.length_c   1.000
_cell.angle_alpha   90.00
_cell.angle_beta   90.00
_cell.angle_gamma   90.00
#
_symmetry.space_group_name_H-M   'P 1'
#
loop_
_entity.id
_entity.type
_entity.pdbx_description
1 polymer ?
#
loop_
_entity_poly.entity_id
_entity_poly.type
_entity_poly.pdbx_seq_one_letter_code
_entity_poly.pdbx_strand_id
1 'polypeptide(L)' 'MILGLTERTINFHISRSIAKLDASNKTNAVVKAVLMGLIVFV' A
#
# COMPACT_ATOMS: atom_id res chain seq x y z
N MET A 1 9.36 14.11 3.97
CA MET A 1 7.95 14.13 4.39
C MET A 1 7.11 14.45 3.15
N ILE A 2 6.58 13.44 2.46
CA ILE A 2 5.85 13.67 1.19
C ILE A 2 4.39 14.05 1.45
N LEU A 3 3.74 13.35 2.39
CA LEU A 3 2.31 13.50 2.65
C LEU A 3 1.97 14.34 3.90
N GLY A 4 2.96 14.86 4.63
CA GLY A 4 2.70 15.62 5.86
C GLY A 4 2.13 14.79 7.03
N LEU A 5 2.18 13.45 6.95
CA LEU A 5 1.61 12.54 7.95
C LEU A 5 2.66 11.90 8.85
N THR A 6 2.23 11.48 10.05
CA THR A 6 3.06 10.67 10.95
C THR A 6 3.26 9.27 10.38
N GLU A 7 4.37 8.63 10.75
CA GLU A 7 4.65 7.25 10.38
C GLU A 7 3.54 6.29 10.84
N ARG A 8 2.96 6.53 12.03
CA ARG A 8 1.83 5.74 12.56
C ARG A 8 0.63 5.79 11.60
N THR A 9 0.30 6.97 11.09
CA THR A 9 -0.79 7.16 10.12
C THR A 9 -0.49 6.46 8.80
N ILE A 10 0.75 6.57 8.30
CA ILE A 10 1.18 5.87 7.08
C ILE A 10 1.06 4.35 7.25
N ASN A 11 1.56 3.81 8.37
CA ASN A 11 1.49 2.38 8.66
C ASN A 11 0.04 1.87 8.76
N PHE A 12 -0.87 2.66 9.36
CA PHE A 12 -2.30 2.35 9.35
C PHE A 12 -2.86 2.19 7.92
N HIS A 13 -2.54 3.12 7.00
CA HIS A 13 -2.99 3.03 5.61
C HIS A 13 -2.36 1.86 4.85
N ILE A 14 -1.08 1.54 5.11
CA ILE A 14 -0.42 0.36 4.53
C ILE A 14 -1.13 -0.91 5.00
N SER A 15 -1.36 -1.09 6.31
CA SER A 15 -2.05 -2.26 6.86
C SER A 15 -3.46 -2.41 6.28
N ARG A 16 -4.21 -1.31 6.11
CA ARG A 16 -5.53 -1.33 5.47
C ARG A 16 -5.46 -1.72 4.00
N SER A 17 -4.44 -1.27 3.27
CA SER A 17 -4.25 -1.59 1.86
C SER A 17 -3.87 -3.06 1.67
N ILE A 18 -2.99 -3.60 2.53
CA ILE A 18 -2.64 -5.03 2.57
C ILE A 18 -3.90 -5.89 2.76
N ALA A 19 -4.74 -5.54 3.73
CA ALA A 19 -5.98 -6.27 4.01
C ALA A 19 -6.98 -6.19 2.83
N LYS A 20 -7.17 -5.00 2.25
CA LYS A 20 -8.10 -4.79 1.11
C LYS A 20 -7.67 -5.52 -0.16
N LEU A 21 -6.37 -5.69 -0.36
CA LEU A 21 -5.80 -6.40 -1.52
C LEU A 21 -5.60 -7.89 -1.26
N ASP A 22 -5.99 -8.38 -0.08
CA ASP A 22 -5.76 -9.76 0.35
C ASP A 22 -4.27 -10.16 0.18
N ALA A 23 -3.36 -9.31 0.65
CA ALA A 23 -1.92 -9.47 0.48
C ALA A 23 -1.26 -9.97 1.78
N SER A 24 -0.17 -10.72 1.65
CA SER A 24 0.58 -11.23 2.80
C SER A 24 1.50 -10.20 3.46
N ASN A 25 1.91 -9.16 2.73
CA ASN A 25 2.80 -8.09 3.19
C ASN A 25 2.76 -6.89 2.24
N LYS A 26 3.48 -5.80 2.58
CA LYS A 26 3.51 -4.56 1.79
C LYS A 26 4.03 -4.77 0.36
N THR A 27 5.03 -5.63 0.16
CA THR A 27 5.59 -5.91 -1.17
C THR A 27 4.56 -6.66 -2.04
N ASN A 28 3.91 -7.69 -1.48
CA ASN A 28 2.83 -8.40 -2.17
C ASN A 28 1.66 -7.47 -2.51
N ALA A 29 1.31 -6.54 -1.62
CA ALA A 29 0.26 -5.56 -1.87
C ALA A 29 0.59 -4.64 -3.06
N VAL A 30 1.83 -4.16 -3.16
CA VAL A 30 2.28 -3.36 -4.31
C VAL A 30 2.19 -4.15 -5.61
N VAL A 31 2.69 -5.40 -5.64
CA VAL A 31 2.60 -6.26 -6.83
C VAL A 31 1.15 -6.49 -7.25
N LYS A 32 0.26 -6.82 -6.31
CA LYS A 32 -1.17 -6.99 -6.60
C LYS A 32 -1.80 -5.69 -7.12
N ALA A 33 -1.51 -4.55 -6.50
CA ALA A 33 -2.05 -3.26 -6.93
C ALA A 33 -1.63 -2.90 -8.36
N VAL A 34 -0.40 -3.24 -8.76
CA VAL A 34 0.10 -3.05 -10.13
C VAL A 34 -0.58 -4.01 -11.10
N LEU A 35 -0.70 -5.30 -10.77
CA LEU A 35 -1.39 -6.29 -11.61
C LEU A 35 -2.89 -5.97 -11.81
N MET A 36 -3.51 -5.31 -10.83
CA MET A 36 -4.89 -4.82 -10.91
C MET A 36 -5.03 -3.46 -11.61
N GLY A 37 -3.92 -2.81 -11.98
CA GLY A 37 -3.94 -1.48 -12.62
C GLY A 37 -4.32 -0.32 -11.70
N LEU A 38 -4.24 -0.50 -10.37
CA LEU A 38 -4.58 0.55 -9.38
C LEU A 38 -3.47 1.59 -9.22
N ILE A 39 -2.22 1.18 -9.44
CA ILE A 39 -1.03 2.04 -9.43
C ILE A 39 -0.09 1.60 -10.56
N VAL A 40 0.75 2.51 -11.03
CA VAL A 40 1.79 2.23 -12.02
C VAL A 40 3.17 2.31 -11.38
N PHE A 41 4.13 1.56 -11.94
CA PHE A 41 5.55 1.85 -11.69
C PHE A 41 5.95 3.02 -12.57
N VAL A 42 6.42 4.09 -11.93
CA VAL A 42 7.06 5.25 -12.59
C VAL A 42 8.52 5.24 -12.18
#